data_AF-A0A7S1KW54-F1
#
_entry.id   AF-A0A7S1KW54-F1
#
_cell.length_a   1.000
_cell.length_b   1.000
_cell.length_c   1.000
_cell.angle_alpha   90.00
_cell.angle_beta   90.00
_cell.angle_gamma   90.00
#
_symmetry.space_group_name_H-M   'P 1'
#
loop_
_entity.id
_entity.type
_entity.pdbx_description
1 polymer ?
#
loop_
_entity_poly.entity_id
_entity_poly.type
_entity_poly.pdbx_seq_one_letter_code
_entity_poly.pdbx_strand_id
1 'polypeptide(L)'
;VTVFRLGLFGLGGKTYLVPLFVYIPVAVFFLVFFWGHRLYTPVRSMWLDKMCIHQTRDDLKEKGVKALPEIVVQSDRMIILWDTQYFERLWCCAEVAIFTAVHGGAKCVDFTPLWIAPWVLSNMMIGLLSISISERFFHLIGSIGAFLGQYDFIPSDVLPLLAQLGGIGAGFFCGSLLALPPSYYALRSKIEHHRQMLKQFQHFRLQDTKCKVESDRAQVEDLVEKLYRDAADPIEAFNRFVRSDLSCHVEKNVGHVTKIRYRLSLLIFLPLAFSSMANILGCDGIQCELAAHEELGPVAKPPQQMLANCFSWGIGVFAVYPSTYPVMLKLMVACERRAAKGRPWRLACLQVLAILAAYAYMGFTEGVLAGLLNSTSYRLWNSSASTSVPWCIALTIFLLLLGKWNWYLYH
;
A
#
# COMPACT_ATOMS: atom_id res chain seq x y z
N VAL A 1 -29.98 -15.25 19.86
CA VAL A 1 -30.23 -15.27 18.39
C VAL A 1 -29.90 -13.93 17.72
N THR A 2 -30.02 -12.79 18.40
CA THR A 2 -29.72 -11.44 17.85
C THR A 2 -28.21 -11.15 17.64
N VAL A 3 -27.32 -11.79 18.40
CA VAL A 3 -25.86 -11.55 18.35
C VAL A 3 -25.18 -12.11 17.09
N PHE A 4 -25.79 -13.10 16.43
CA PHE A 4 -25.26 -13.77 15.24
C PHE A 4 -25.64 -13.14 13.89
N ARG A 5 -26.52 -12.12 13.87
CA ARG A 5 -26.82 -11.35 12.63
C ARG A 5 -25.82 -10.22 12.36
N LEU A 6 -24.98 -9.88 13.33
CA LEU A 6 -23.90 -8.91 13.15
C LEU A 6 -22.68 -9.61 12.51
N GLY A 7 -22.07 -9.02 11.49
CA GLY A 7 -20.72 -9.41 11.05
C GLY A 7 -20.55 -9.64 9.55
N LEU A 8 -21.61 -9.97 8.82
CA LEU A 8 -21.57 -10.10 7.35
C LEU A 8 -22.60 -9.25 6.62
N PHE A 9 -23.61 -8.74 7.30
CA PHE A 9 -24.76 -8.11 6.64
C PHE A 9 -25.21 -6.82 7.32
N GLY A 10 -24.36 -6.06 8.01
CA GLY A 10 -24.81 -4.75 8.50
C GLY A 10 -23.88 -4.05 9.47
N LEU A 11 -23.54 -2.81 9.10
CA LEU A 11 -23.21 -1.70 10.00
C LEU A 11 -24.51 -0.98 10.36
N GLY A 12 -24.62 -0.39 11.54
CA GLY A 12 -25.63 0.67 11.71
C GLY A 12 -27.07 0.24 11.99
N GLY A 13 -27.35 -1.04 12.23
CA GLY A 13 -28.73 -1.55 12.23
C GLY A 13 -29.39 -1.54 10.84
N LYS A 14 -28.69 -1.05 9.80
CA LYS A 14 -29.12 -1.02 8.40
C LYS A 14 -28.31 -2.02 7.61
N THR A 15 -28.90 -3.19 7.37
CA THR A 15 -28.20 -4.34 6.81
C THR A 15 -27.65 -4.14 5.40
N TYR A 16 -28.13 -3.13 4.68
CA TYR A 16 -27.74 -2.86 3.29
C TYR A 16 -26.53 -1.94 3.14
N LEU A 17 -26.11 -1.19 4.18
CA LEU A 17 -25.05 -0.18 4.04
C LEU A 17 -23.68 -0.81 3.75
N VAL A 18 -23.30 -1.87 4.47
CA VAL A 18 -22.03 -2.59 4.24
C VAL A 18 -22.00 -3.22 2.84
N PRO A 19 -23.01 -4.00 2.42
CA PRO A 19 -23.05 -4.50 1.04
C PRO A 19 -22.93 -3.39 0.00
N LEU A 20 -23.67 -2.29 0.17
CA LEU A 20 -23.73 -1.20 -0.80
C LEU A 20 -22.42 -0.43 -0.92
N PHE A 21 -21.84 -0.02 0.21
CA PHE A 21 -20.68 0.87 0.21
C PHE A 21 -19.35 0.12 0.23
N VAL A 22 -19.29 -1.10 0.76
CA VAL A 22 -18.04 -1.87 0.91
C VAL A 22 -17.95 -3.00 -0.10
N TYR A 23 -18.89 -3.96 -0.05
CA TYR A 23 -18.76 -5.19 -0.84
C TYR A 23 -18.92 -4.95 -2.33
N ILE A 24 -19.90 -4.14 -2.75
CA ILE A 24 -20.09 -3.81 -4.17
C ILE A 24 -18.86 -3.08 -4.73
N PRO A 25 -18.35 -1.99 -4.12
CA PRO A 25 -17.18 -1.30 -4.66
C PRO A 25 -15.90 -2.15 -4.65
N VAL A 26 -15.69 -2.99 -3.63
CA VAL A 26 -14.57 -3.94 -3.63
C VAL A 26 -14.75 -5.00 -4.72
N ALA A 27 -15.95 -5.55 -4.92
CA ALA A 27 -16.23 -6.46 -6.02
C ALA A 27 -15.99 -5.80 -7.39
N VAL A 28 -16.41 -4.55 -7.57
CA VAL A 28 -16.11 -3.75 -8.77
C VAL A 28 -14.61 -3.58 -8.95
N PHE A 29 -13.85 -3.33 -7.87
CA PHE A 29 -12.39 -3.28 -7.93
C PHE A 29 -11.81 -4.59 -8.48
N PHE A 30 -12.24 -5.76 -7.98
CA PHE A 30 -11.76 -7.06 -8.50
C PHE A 30 -12.20 -7.30 -9.94
N LEU A 31 -13.43 -6.92 -10.30
CA LEU A 31 -13.92 -7.02 -11.66
C LEU A 31 -13.06 -6.18 -12.63
N VAL A 32 -12.75 -4.95 -12.27
CA VAL A 32 -11.88 -4.06 -13.06
C VAL A 32 -10.43 -4.54 -13.05
N PHE A 33 -9.92 -5.05 -11.93
CA PHE A 33 -8.54 -5.53 -11.85
C PHE A 33 -8.30 -6.72 -12.80
N PHE A 34 -9.20 -7.71 -12.81
CA PHE A 34 -9.03 -8.90 -13.62
C PHE A 34 -9.56 -8.75 -15.05
N TRP A 35 -10.64 -7.98 -15.27
CA TRP A 35 -11.30 -7.88 -16.57
C TRP A 35 -11.37 -6.46 -17.14
N GLY A 36 -10.83 -5.45 -16.46
CA GLY A 36 -10.88 -4.05 -16.92
C GLY A 36 -10.28 -3.84 -18.30
N HIS A 37 -9.24 -4.61 -18.65
CA HIS A 37 -8.65 -4.61 -20.00
C HIS A 37 -9.63 -5.04 -21.10
N ARG A 38 -10.68 -5.82 -20.77
CA ARG A 38 -11.76 -6.19 -21.70
C ARG A 38 -12.88 -5.17 -21.73
N LEU A 39 -13.13 -4.47 -20.62
CA LEU A 39 -14.21 -3.50 -20.47
C LEU A 39 -13.88 -2.15 -21.12
N TYR A 40 -12.61 -1.78 -21.12
CA TYR A 40 -12.13 -0.55 -21.72
C TYR A 40 -10.74 -0.77 -22.30
N THR A 41 -10.67 -0.88 -23.63
CA THR A 41 -9.40 -0.91 -24.37
C THR A 41 -9.22 0.45 -25.04
N PRO A 42 -8.50 1.42 -24.43
CA PRO A 42 -7.89 2.45 -25.27
C PRO A 42 -6.95 1.71 -26.22
N VAL A 43 -6.89 2.12 -27.49
CA VAL A 43 -6.08 1.48 -28.54
C VAL A 43 -4.60 1.51 -28.13
N ARG A 44 -4.17 0.50 -27.37
CA ARG A 44 -2.78 0.24 -26.98
C ARG A 44 -2.53 -1.21 -27.32
N SER A 45 -1.86 -1.44 -28.45
CA SER A 45 -1.32 -2.75 -28.79
C SER A 45 -0.21 -3.08 -27.81
N MET A 46 -0.33 -4.22 -27.13
CA MET A 46 0.74 -4.78 -26.31
C MET A 46 1.34 -5.96 -27.06
N TRP A 47 2.66 -5.99 -27.14
CA TRP A 47 3.39 -7.15 -27.62
C TRP A 47 4.00 -7.87 -26.42
N LEU A 48 3.82 -9.19 -26.36
CA LEU A 48 4.36 -10.04 -25.30
C LEU A 48 5.03 -11.24 -25.94
N ASP A 49 6.34 -11.33 -25.76
CA ASP A 49 7.23 -12.36 -26.31
C ASP A 49 6.62 -13.76 -26.27
N LYS A 50 6.13 -14.18 -25.11
CA LYS A 50 5.61 -15.52 -24.85
C LYS A 50 4.31 -15.81 -25.58
N MET A 51 3.54 -14.78 -25.92
CA MET A 51 2.27 -14.89 -26.64
C MET A 51 2.46 -14.76 -28.16
N CYS A 52 3.44 -13.98 -28.60
CA CYS A 52 3.65 -13.66 -30.01
C CYS A 52 4.69 -14.58 -30.69
N ILE A 53 5.64 -15.12 -29.93
CA ILE A 53 6.64 -16.07 -30.44
C ILE A 53 6.13 -17.49 -30.20
N HIS A 54 6.19 -18.31 -31.24
CA HIS A 54 5.76 -19.70 -31.16
C HIS A 54 6.58 -20.47 -30.12
N GLN A 55 5.92 -21.08 -29.13
CA GLN A 55 6.63 -21.73 -28.00
C GLN A 55 7.03 -23.18 -28.27
N THR A 56 6.36 -23.86 -29.21
CA THR A 56 6.51 -25.31 -29.46
C THR A 56 7.12 -25.70 -30.80
N ARG A 57 7.23 -24.79 -31.77
CA ARG A 57 7.77 -25.05 -33.10
C ARG A 57 9.05 -24.26 -33.27
N ASP A 58 10.17 -24.95 -33.35
CA ASP A 58 11.49 -24.32 -33.33
C ASP A 58 11.73 -23.43 -34.56
N ASP A 59 11.21 -23.81 -35.74
CA ASP A 59 11.33 -23.03 -36.98
C ASP A 59 10.63 -21.65 -36.87
N LEU A 60 9.44 -21.62 -36.29
CA LEU A 60 8.68 -20.38 -36.08
C LEU A 60 9.21 -19.59 -34.89
N LYS A 61 9.72 -20.28 -33.88
CA LYS A 61 10.36 -19.65 -32.74
C LYS A 61 11.62 -18.91 -33.16
N GLU A 62 12.47 -19.53 -33.96
CA GLU A 62 13.68 -18.91 -34.49
C GLU A 62 13.34 -17.65 -35.32
N LYS A 63 12.33 -17.74 -36.20
CA LYS A 63 11.82 -16.58 -36.94
C LYS A 63 11.32 -15.47 -36.01
N GLY A 64 10.56 -15.82 -34.98
CA GLY A 64 10.04 -14.87 -33.99
C GLY A 64 11.16 -14.20 -33.18
N VAL A 65 12.18 -14.95 -32.77
CA VAL A 65 13.35 -14.42 -32.06
C VAL A 65 14.15 -13.47 -32.96
N LYS A 66 14.34 -13.82 -34.25
CA LYS A 66 15.02 -12.94 -35.21
C LYS A 66 14.28 -11.62 -35.45
N ALA A 67 12.95 -11.61 -35.33
CA ALA A 67 12.13 -10.41 -35.46
C ALA A 67 12.08 -9.54 -34.19
N LEU A 68 12.59 -10.00 -33.04
CA LEU A 68 12.56 -9.27 -31.77
C LEU A 68 13.08 -7.83 -31.89
N PRO A 69 14.26 -7.57 -32.50
CA PRO A 69 14.79 -6.21 -32.54
C PRO A 69 13.85 -5.23 -33.26
N GLU A 70 13.23 -5.66 -34.36
CA GLU A 70 12.31 -4.82 -35.13
C GLU A 70 11.06 -4.44 -34.33
N ILE A 71 10.50 -5.39 -33.56
CA ILE A 71 9.35 -5.12 -32.69
C ILE A 71 9.71 -4.16 -31.55
N VAL A 72 10.88 -4.36 -30.93
CA VAL A 72 11.36 -3.49 -29.85
C VAL A 72 11.58 -2.06 -30.36
N VAL A 73 12.15 -1.91 -31.56
CA VAL A 73 12.35 -0.60 -32.22
C VAL A 73 11.02 0.11 -32.47
N GLN A 74 9.96 -0.62 -32.85
CA GLN A 74 8.63 -0.07 -33.15
C GLN A 74 7.78 0.21 -31.89
N SER A 75 8.24 -0.16 -30.70
CA SER A 75 7.49 -0.02 -29.47
C SER A 75 7.68 1.37 -28.86
N ASP A 76 6.59 2.07 -28.51
CA ASP A 76 6.70 3.41 -27.89
C ASP A 76 7.19 3.38 -26.42
N ARG A 77 6.95 2.25 -25.73
CA ARG A 77 7.23 2.08 -24.29
C ARG A 77 7.59 0.62 -24.00
N MET A 78 8.53 0.42 -23.08
CA MET A 78 8.94 -0.90 -22.62
C MET A 78 8.50 -1.09 -21.16
N ILE A 79 7.68 -2.10 -20.88
CA ILE A 79 7.26 -2.44 -19.51
C ILE A 79 8.04 -3.67 -19.06
N ILE A 80 8.90 -3.51 -18.06
CA ILE A 80 9.69 -4.59 -17.47
C ILE A 80 8.99 -5.09 -16.22
N LEU A 81 8.43 -6.30 -16.31
CA LEU A 81 7.93 -7.05 -15.18
C LEU A 81 9.10 -7.71 -14.46
N TRP A 82 9.66 -7.01 -13.48
CA TRP A 82 10.93 -7.41 -12.89
C TRP A 82 10.77 -8.55 -11.88
N ASP A 83 11.58 -9.58 -12.08
CA ASP A 83 11.88 -10.64 -11.13
C ASP A 83 13.38 -10.67 -10.83
N THR A 84 13.76 -11.49 -9.86
CA THR A 84 15.15 -11.64 -9.41
C THR A 84 16.09 -12.23 -10.46
N GLN A 85 15.58 -12.72 -11.59
CA GLN A 85 16.33 -13.35 -12.67
C GLN A 85 16.31 -12.52 -13.97
N TYR A 86 15.70 -11.32 -13.98
CA TYR A 86 15.52 -10.53 -15.20
C TYR A 86 16.85 -10.16 -15.85
N PHE A 87 17.75 -9.54 -15.10
CA PHE A 87 19.09 -9.18 -15.60
C PHE A 87 20.07 -10.35 -15.67
N GLU A 88 19.63 -11.57 -15.32
CA GLU A 88 20.42 -12.77 -15.58
C GLU A 88 20.12 -13.35 -16.97
N ARG A 89 19.13 -12.85 -17.70
CA ARG A 89 18.72 -13.39 -19.01
C ARG A 89 19.28 -12.53 -20.14
N LEU A 90 20.15 -13.11 -20.98
CA LEU A 90 20.84 -12.41 -22.06
C LEU A 90 19.87 -11.65 -22.99
N TRP A 91 18.84 -12.34 -23.51
CA TRP A 91 17.88 -11.73 -24.44
C TRP A 91 17.05 -10.61 -23.81
N CYS A 92 16.70 -10.70 -22.52
CA CYS A 92 16.04 -9.59 -21.82
C CYS A 92 16.94 -8.35 -21.76
N CYS A 93 18.24 -8.54 -21.51
CA CYS A 93 19.21 -7.45 -21.55
C CYS A 93 19.39 -6.88 -22.96
N ALA A 94 19.35 -7.72 -24.00
CA ALA A 94 19.38 -7.30 -25.40
C ALA A 94 18.19 -6.40 -25.75
N GLU A 95 16.98 -6.75 -25.33
CA GLU A 95 15.78 -5.92 -25.52
C GLU A 95 15.94 -4.54 -24.88
N VAL A 96 16.48 -4.47 -23.66
CA VAL A 96 16.79 -3.20 -23.00
C VAL A 96 17.82 -2.39 -23.80
N ALA A 97 18.89 -3.03 -24.29
CA ALA A 97 19.92 -2.37 -25.10
C ALA A 97 19.31 -1.77 -26.38
N ILE A 98 18.55 -2.57 -27.14
CA ILE A 98 17.88 -2.14 -28.38
C ILE A 98 16.94 -0.98 -28.09
N PHE A 99 16.04 -1.14 -27.11
CA PHE A 99 15.02 -0.14 -26.81
C PHE A 99 15.65 1.19 -26.42
N THR A 100 16.64 1.17 -25.52
CA THR A 100 17.24 2.38 -24.98
C THR A 100 18.20 3.05 -25.96
N ALA A 101 18.88 2.31 -26.83
CA ALA A 101 19.68 2.88 -27.92
C ALA A 101 18.80 3.62 -28.93
N VAL A 102 17.66 3.04 -29.32
CA VAL A 102 16.71 3.65 -30.27
C VAL A 102 16.01 4.88 -29.68
N HIS A 103 15.62 4.81 -28.40
CA HIS A 103 14.80 5.85 -27.76
C HIS A 103 15.63 6.89 -26.97
N GLY A 104 16.97 6.83 -27.04
CA GLY A 104 17.85 7.80 -26.39
C GLY A 104 17.82 7.73 -24.85
N GLY A 105 17.71 6.53 -24.29
CA GLY A 105 17.86 6.26 -22.86
C GLY A 105 16.65 5.59 -22.20
N ALA A 106 16.60 5.66 -20.86
CA ALA A 106 15.66 4.88 -20.05
C ALA A 106 14.27 5.52 -19.88
N LYS A 107 14.03 6.74 -20.38
CA LYS A 107 12.81 7.53 -20.09
C LYS A 107 11.50 6.79 -20.36
N CYS A 108 11.46 5.98 -21.42
CA CYS A 108 10.27 5.21 -21.83
C CYS A 108 10.24 3.77 -21.30
N VAL A 109 11.15 3.42 -20.37
CA VAL A 109 11.18 2.13 -19.68
C VAL A 109 10.44 2.24 -18.34
N ASP A 110 9.38 1.45 -18.18
CA ASP A 110 8.61 1.32 -16.94
C ASP A 110 9.01 0.04 -16.21
N PHE A 111 9.53 0.18 -14.98
CA PHE A 111 9.89 -0.94 -14.13
C PHE A 111 8.75 -1.26 -13.15
N THR A 112 8.20 -2.48 -13.24
CA THR A 112 7.06 -2.92 -12.41
C THR A 112 7.45 -4.13 -11.56
N PRO A 113 7.61 -3.96 -10.24
CA PRO A 113 7.88 -5.08 -9.33
C PRO A 113 6.68 -6.02 -9.20
N LEU A 114 6.93 -7.33 -9.29
CA LEU A 114 5.88 -8.36 -9.22
C LEU A 114 5.23 -8.55 -7.83
N TRP A 115 5.84 -8.03 -6.76
CA TRP A 115 5.29 -8.17 -5.40
C TRP A 115 4.04 -7.29 -5.16
N ILE A 116 3.81 -6.27 -5.98
CA ILE A 116 2.74 -5.27 -5.77
C ILE A 116 1.35 -5.92 -5.92
N ALA A 117 1.11 -6.66 -7.01
CA ALA A 117 -0.19 -7.27 -7.28
C ALA A 117 -0.66 -8.24 -6.19
N PRO A 118 0.10 -9.27 -5.78
CA PRO A 118 -0.33 -10.18 -4.73
C PRO A 118 -0.50 -9.46 -3.38
N TRP A 119 0.31 -8.44 -3.10
CA TRP A 119 0.15 -7.63 -1.90
C TRP A 119 -1.17 -6.85 -1.87
N VAL A 120 -1.50 -6.15 -2.95
CA VAL A 120 -2.75 -5.39 -3.07
C VAL A 120 -3.95 -6.32 -3.00
N LEU A 121 -3.96 -7.42 -3.76
CA LEU A 121 -5.10 -8.34 -3.79
C LEU A 121 -5.34 -9.01 -2.42
N SER A 122 -4.27 -9.47 -1.77
CA SER A 122 -4.38 -10.12 -0.46
C SER A 122 -4.85 -9.15 0.64
N ASN A 123 -4.32 -7.93 0.68
CA ASN A 123 -4.77 -6.94 1.68
C ASN A 123 -6.18 -6.43 1.39
N MET A 124 -6.57 -6.30 0.12
CA MET A 124 -7.95 -5.93 -0.25
C MET A 124 -8.97 -6.98 0.23
N MET A 125 -8.65 -8.28 0.07
CA MET A 125 -9.51 -9.36 0.56
C MET A 125 -9.54 -9.44 2.09
N ILE A 126 -8.37 -9.37 2.73
CA ILE A 126 -8.28 -9.45 4.19
C ILE A 126 -8.89 -8.21 4.83
N GLY A 127 -8.80 -7.05 4.18
CA GLY A 127 -9.43 -5.81 4.63
C GLY A 127 -10.93 -5.95 4.87
N LEU A 128 -11.64 -6.74 4.04
CA LEU A 128 -13.06 -7.03 4.26
C LEU A 128 -13.32 -7.75 5.59
N LEU A 129 -12.47 -8.72 5.94
CA LEU A 129 -12.56 -9.45 7.22
C LEU A 129 -12.12 -8.58 8.40
N SER A 130 -11.08 -7.76 8.19
CA SER A 130 -10.58 -6.81 9.19
C SER A 130 -11.67 -5.83 9.62
N ILE A 131 -12.46 -5.31 8.67
CA ILE A 131 -13.61 -4.42 8.98
C ILE A 131 -14.60 -5.12 9.91
N SER A 132 -15.04 -6.33 9.55
CA SER A 132 -15.99 -7.11 10.37
C SER A 132 -15.46 -7.36 11.79
N ILE A 133 -14.15 -7.55 11.97
CA ILE A 133 -13.54 -7.69 13.30
C ILE A 133 -13.51 -6.34 14.02
N SER A 134 -12.98 -5.29 13.39
CA SER A 134 -12.85 -3.96 13.99
C SER A 134 -14.18 -3.43 14.51
N GLU A 135 -15.28 -3.65 13.77
CA GLU A 135 -16.64 -3.29 14.21
C GLU A 135 -17.03 -3.94 15.55
N ARG A 136 -16.65 -5.20 15.79
CA ARG A 136 -16.94 -5.86 17.06
C ARG A 136 -16.25 -5.18 18.24
N PHE A 137 -15.08 -4.62 18.00
CA PHE A 137 -14.32 -3.88 19.01
C PHE A 137 -14.82 -2.45 19.18
N PHE A 138 -15.41 -1.82 18.16
CA PHE A 138 -16.00 -0.48 18.31
C PHE A 138 -17.15 -0.48 19.33
N HIS A 139 -17.90 -1.57 19.45
CA HIS A 139 -18.89 -1.72 20.53
C HIS A 139 -18.28 -1.73 21.94
N LEU A 140 -16.96 -1.95 22.09
CA LEU A 140 -16.28 -1.85 23.37
C LEU A 140 -16.04 -0.40 23.80
N ILE A 141 -16.18 0.60 22.92
CA ILE A 141 -15.98 2.03 23.26
C ILE A 141 -16.83 2.40 24.48
N GLY A 142 -18.13 2.10 24.44
CA GLY A 142 -19.05 2.37 25.55
C GLY A 142 -18.67 1.63 26.83
N SER A 143 -18.32 0.34 26.72
CA SER A 143 -17.91 -0.47 27.88
C SER A 143 -16.61 0.03 28.52
N ILE A 144 -15.63 0.46 27.70
CA ILE A 144 -14.37 1.02 28.17
C ILE A 144 -14.62 2.37 28.84
N GLY A 145 -15.46 3.23 28.24
CA GLY A 145 -15.87 4.49 28.85
C GLY A 145 -16.56 4.28 30.20
N ALA A 146 -17.51 3.35 30.28
CA ALA A 146 -18.21 3.02 31.53
C ALA A 146 -17.25 2.47 32.60
N PHE A 147 -16.30 1.61 32.21
CA PHE A 147 -15.29 1.07 33.12
C PHE A 147 -14.35 2.16 33.64
N LEU A 148 -13.79 2.99 32.76
CA LEU A 148 -12.88 4.07 33.13
C LEU A 148 -13.58 5.14 33.97
N GLY A 149 -14.87 5.41 33.72
CA GLY A 149 -15.68 6.35 34.49
C GLY A 149 -15.94 5.94 35.95
N GLN A 150 -15.58 4.70 36.35
CA GLN A 150 -15.64 4.27 37.75
C GLN A 150 -14.49 4.81 38.60
N TYR A 151 -13.46 5.38 37.98
CA TYR A 151 -12.25 5.84 38.65
C TYR A 151 -12.24 7.36 38.78
N ASP A 152 -12.41 7.86 40.01
CA ASP A 152 -12.48 9.31 40.32
C ASP A 152 -11.23 10.11 39.90
N PHE A 153 -10.08 9.45 39.74
CA PHE A 153 -8.85 10.13 39.32
C PHE A 153 -8.79 10.43 37.82
N ILE A 154 -9.68 9.86 37.00
CA ILE A 154 -9.76 10.13 35.56
C ILE A 154 -10.67 11.33 35.34
N PRO A 155 -10.13 12.47 34.87
CA PRO A 155 -10.95 13.63 34.61
C PRO A 155 -12.05 13.31 33.57
N SER A 156 -13.29 13.72 33.85
CA SER A 156 -14.44 13.44 32.98
C SER A 156 -14.28 14.03 31.57
N ASP A 157 -13.46 15.07 31.42
CA ASP A 157 -13.08 15.66 30.15
C ASP A 157 -12.17 14.79 29.30
N VAL A 158 -11.37 13.93 29.90
CA VAL A 158 -10.40 13.05 29.23
C VAL A 158 -11.02 11.68 28.91
N LEU A 159 -12.12 11.33 29.58
CA LEU A 159 -12.80 10.04 29.43
C LEU A 159 -13.16 9.69 27.97
N PRO A 160 -13.74 10.60 27.14
CA PRO A 160 -14.06 10.28 25.74
C PRO A 160 -12.80 9.96 24.93
N LEU A 161 -11.70 10.69 25.15
CA LEU A 161 -10.42 10.43 24.47
C LEU A 161 -9.90 9.03 24.79
N LEU A 162 -9.91 8.62 26.07
CA LEU A 162 -9.43 7.30 26.48
C LEU A 162 -10.35 6.17 26.00
N ALA A 163 -11.67 6.38 26.01
CA ALA A 163 -12.63 5.42 25.50
C ALA A 163 -12.45 5.19 23.99
N GLN A 164 -12.28 6.26 23.22
CA GLN A 164 -12.02 6.17 21.77
C GLN A 164 -10.66 5.53 21.49
N LEU A 165 -9.62 5.92 22.23
CA LEU A 165 -8.29 5.31 22.11
C LEU A 165 -8.32 3.81 22.38
N GLY A 166 -9.01 3.39 23.44
CA GLY A 166 -9.15 1.98 23.79
C GLY A 166 -9.98 1.21 22.77
N GLY A 167 -11.17 1.69 22.41
CA GLY A 167 -12.10 0.98 21.53
C GLY A 167 -11.68 1.01 20.06
N ILE A 168 -11.49 2.20 19.48
CA ILE A 168 -11.06 2.35 18.08
C ILE A 168 -9.64 1.82 17.91
N GLY A 169 -8.73 2.16 18.82
CA GLY A 169 -7.33 1.73 18.73
C GLY A 169 -7.18 0.22 18.83
N ALA A 170 -7.87 -0.44 19.78
CA ALA A 170 -7.88 -1.90 19.83
C ALA A 170 -8.58 -2.50 18.62
N GLY A 171 -9.69 -1.92 18.16
CA GLY A 171 -10.43 -2.44 17.00
C GLY A 171 -9.61 -2.45 15.73
N PHE A 172 -8.89 -1.37 15.43
CA PHE A 172 -7.99 -1.33 14.28
C PHE A 172 -6.79 -2.25 14.44
N PHE A 173 -6.18 -2.29 15.63
CA PHE A 173 -5.06 -3.18 15.89
C PHE A 173 -5.46 -4.65 15.71
N CYS A 174 -6.52 -5.09 16.38
CA CYS A 174 -7.02 -6.46 16.35
C CYS A 174 -7.52 -6.86 14.95
N GLY A 175 -8.28 -5.99 14.27
CA GLY A 175 -8.73 -6.24 12.90
C GLY A 175 -7.57 -6.38 11.92
N SER A 176 -6.49 -5.62 12.11
CA SER A 176 -5.31 -5.65 11.24
C SER A 176 -4.42 -6.88 11.45
N LEU A 177 -4.59 -7.65 12.54
CA LEU A 177 -3.79 -8.85 12.78
C LEU A 177 -3.94 -9.90 11.68
N LEU A 178 -5.11 -9.96 11.03
CA LEU A 178 -5.32 -10.84 9.89
C LEU A 178 -4.43 -10.48 8.69
N ALA A 179 -4.06 -9.22 8.55
CA ALA A 179 -3.20 -8.72 7.47
C ALA A 179 -1.70 -8.89 7.78
N LEU A 180 -1.34 -9.48 8.93
CA LEU A 180 0.04 -9.70 9.32
C LEU A 180 0.78 -10.66 8.35
N PRO A 181 0.28 -11.86 8.03
CA PRO A 181 0.94 -12.75 7.07
C PRO A 181 1.18 -12.12 5.69
N PRO A 182 0.18 -11.59 4.97
CA PRO A 182 0.42 -11.03 3.64
C PRO A 182 1.35 -9.80 3.69
N SER A 183 1.24 -8.95 4.71
CA SER A 183 2.14 -7.80 4.88
C SER A 183 3.58 -8.24 5.14
N TYR A 184 3.78 -9.26 5.97
CA TYR A 184 5.10 -9.83 6.22
C TYR A 184 5.73 -10.37 4.94
N TYR A 185 5.04 -11.25 4.22
CA TYR A 185 5.58 -11.85 2.99
C TYR A 185 5.81 -10.80 1.90
N ALA A 186 4.86 -9.89 1.67
CA ALA A 186 4.98 -8.87 0.64
C ALA A 186 6.09 -7.86 0.92
N LEU A 187 6.18 -7.33 2.15
CA LEU A 187 7.20 -6.33 2.48
C LEU A 187 8.58 -6.96 2.60
N ARG A 188 8.68 -8.20 3.07
CA ARG A 188 9.96 -8.93 3.04
C ARG A 188 10.39 -9.20 1.60
N SER A 189 9.47 -9.66 0.74
CA SER A 189 9.75 -9.83 -0.69
C SER A 189 10.19 -8.52 -1.31
N LYS A 190 9.49 -7.41 -1.05
CA LYS A 190 9.90 -6.08 -1.48
C LYS A 190 11.33 -5.76 -1.07
N ILE A 191 11.67 -5.89 0.21
CA ILE A 191 12.99 -5.55 0.74
C ILE A 191 14.07 -6.36 0.04
N GLU A 192 13.89 -7.69 -0.04
CA GLU A 192 14.87 -8.60 -0.60
C GLU A 192 15.05 -8.36 -2.11
N HIS A 193 13.94 -8.37 -2.84
CA HIS A 193 13.92 -8.16 -4.28
C HIS A 193 14.53 -6.81 -4.67
N HIS A 194 14.18 -5.73 -3.96
CA HIS A 194 14.72 -4.43 -4.27
C HIS A 194 16.22 -4.35 -4.01
N ARG A 195 16.74 -4.97 -2.94
CA ARG A 195 18.19 -5.04 -2.71
C ARG A 195 18.90 -5.88 -3.75
N GLN A 196 18.32 -7.00 -4.15
CA GLN A 196 18.87 -7.83 -5.21
C GLN A 196 18.93 -7.07 -6.53
N MET A 197 17.87 -6.34 -6.87
CA MET A 197 17.81 -5.47 -8.04
C MET A 197 18.95 -4.44 -8.04
N LEU A 198 19.14 -3.71 -6.93
CA LEU A 198 20.22 -2.72 -6.81
C LEU A 198 21.61 -3.35 -6.91
N LYS A 199 21.81 -4.53 -6.31
CA LYS A 199 23.07 -5.28 -6.43
C LYS A 199 23.34 -5.73 -7.87
N GLN A 200 22.30 -6.22 -8.56
CA GLN A 200 22.38 -6.63 -9.96
C GLN A 200 22.72 -5.45 -10.85
N PHE A 201 22.10 -4.28 -10.65
CA PHE A 201 22.48 -3.07 -11.36
C PHE A 201 23.94 -2.70 -11.12
N GLN A 202 24.38 -2.65 -9.87
CA GLN A 202 25.74 -2.22 -9.51
C GLN A 202 26.83 -3.11 -10.14
N HIS A 203 26.60 -4.43 -10.22
CA HIS A 203 27.57 -5.39 -10.71
C HIS A 203 27.23 -5.92 -12.10
N PHE A 204 26.30 -5.28 -12.81
CA PHE A 204 25.80 -5.78 -14.08
C PHE A 204 26.93 -5.92 -15.10
N ARG A 205 27.00 -7.07 -15.76
CA ARG A 205 27.87 -7.34 -16.90
C ARG A 205 27.09 -8.19 -17.89
N LEU A 206 26.97 -7.73 -19.13
CA LEU A 206 26.30 -8.48 -20.20
C LEU A 206 26.92 -9.87 -20.36
N GLN A 207 28.24 -9.98 -20.21
CA GLN A 207 28.99 -11.23 -20.34
C GLN A 207 28.61 -12.26 -19.26
N ASP A 208 28.20 -11.82 -18.07
CA ASP A 208 27.82 -12.70 -16.96
C ASP A 208 26.36 -13.18 -17.06
N THR A 209 25.61 -12.72 -18.06
CA THR A 209 24.23 -13.15 -18.28
C THR A 209 24.17 -14.58 -18.80
N LYS A 210 23.06 -15.27 -18.50
CA LYS A 210 22.77 -16.65 -18.87
C LYS A 210 22.03 -16.70 -20.20
N CYS A 211 22.39 -17.66 -21.02
CA CYS A 211 21.71 -17.99 -22.26
C CYS A 211 20.99 -19.32 -22.12
N LYS A 212 19.85 -19.47 -22.81
CA LYS A 212 19.27 -20.81 -23.00
C LYS A 212 20.05 -21.59 -24.07
N VAL A 213 20.53 -20.90 -25.10
CA VAL A 213 21.37 -21.44 -26.17
C VAL A 213 22.61 -20.57 -26.28
N GLU A 214 23.79 -21.09 -25.99
CA GLU A 214 25.01 -20.25 -25.93
C GLU A 214 25.46 -19.69 -27.28
N SER A 215 25.01 -20.26 -28.40
CA SER A 215 25.23 -19.67 -29.73
C SER A 215 24.56 -18.31 -29.91
N ASP A 216 23.58 -17.96 -29.06
CA ASP A 216 22.91 -16.66 -29.09
C ASP A 216 23.81 -15.54 -28.53
N ARG A 217 24.81 -15.88 -27.71
CA ARG A 217 25.68 -14.89 -27.06
C ARG A 217 26.41 -14.02 -28.06
N ALA A 218 27.08 -14.64 -29.02
CA ALA A 218 27.80 -13.92 -30.07
C ALA A 218 26.87 -13.01 -30.88
N GLN A 219 25.62 -13.42 -31.10
CA GLN A 219 24.63 -12.62 -31.84
C GLN A 219 24.18 -11.39 -31.03
N VAL A 220 23.94 -11.56 -29.73
CA VAL A 220 23.55 -10.46 -28.86
C VAL A 220 24.71 -9.49 -28.63
N GLU A 221 25.93 -10.00 -28.45
CA GLU A 221 27.11 -9.16 -28.29
C GLU A 221 27.38 -8.33 -29.55
N ASP A 222 27.36 -8.93 -30.75
CA ASP A 222 27.46 -8.21 -32.03
C ASP A 222 26.33 -7.16 -32.20
N LEU A 223 25.12 -7.46 -31.75
CA LEU A 223 24.02 -6.51 -31.76
C LEU A 223 24.28 -5.32 -30.84
N VAL A 224 24.72 -5.55 -29.60
CA VAL A 224 25.04 -4.48 -28.65
C VAL A 224 26.24 -3.66 -29.15
N GLU A 225 27.24 -4.30 -29.75
CA GLU A 225 28.37 -3.61 -30.39
C GLU A 225 27.92 -2.64 -31.48
N LYS A 226 26.99 -3.07 -32.34
CA LYS A 226 26.41 -2.21 -33.39
C LYS A 226 25.60 -1.05 -32.82
N LEU A 227 24.85 -1.28 -31.75
CA LEU A 227 24.01 -0.26 -31.11
C LEU A 227 24.83 0.83 -30.39
N TYR A 228 25.98 0.45 -29.81
CA TYR A 228 26.86 1.33 -29.04
C TYR A 228 28.18 1.64 -29.78
N ARG A 229 28.19 1.52 -31.10
CA ARG A 229 29.39 1.63 -31.96
C ARG A 229 30.19 2.92 -31.83
N ASP A 230 29.55 4.00 -31.37
CA ASP A 230 30.18 5.31 -31.21
C ASP A 230 31.06 5.38 -29.95
N ALA A 231 30.97 4.37 -29.07
CA ALA A 231 31.83 4.24 -27.89
C ALA A 231 33.10 3.44 -28.21
N ALA A 232 34.20 3.77 -27.51
CA ALA A 232 35.48 3.05 -27.65
C ALA A 232 35.38 1.57 -27.23
N ASP A 233 34.53 1.27 -26.24
CA ASP A 233 34.16 -0.09 -25.84
C ASP A 233 32.62 -0.15 -25.79
N PRO A 234 31.96 -0.62 -26.86
CA PRO A 234 30.50 -0.66 -26.96
C PRO A 234 29.82 -1.49 -25.86
N ILE A 235 30.38 -2.65 -25.52
CA ILE A 235 29.80 -3.54 -24.51
C ILE A 235 29.93 -2.90 -23.12
N GLU A 236 31.08 -2.31 -22.79
CA GLU A 236 31.23 -1.60 -21.52
C GLU A 236 30.41 -0.31 -21.47
N ALA A 237 30.16 0.35 -22.61
CA ALA A 237 29.23 1.47 -22.67
C ALA A 237 27.81 1.05 -22.27
N PHE A 238 27.31 -0.09 -22.77
CA PHE A 238 26.04 -0.65 -22.34
C PHE A 238 26.04 -1.06 -20.86
N ASN A 239 27.08 -1.77 -20.41
CA ASN A 239 27.23 -2.14 -19.00
C ASN A 239 27.18 -0.92 -18.08
N ARG A 240 27.90 0.15 -18.45
CA ARG A 240 27.89 1.42 -17.73
C ARG A 240 26.50 2.02 -17.70
N PHE A 241 25.81 2.12 -18.85
CA PHE A 241 24.44 2.61 -18.94
C PHE A 241 23.49 1.86 -17.98
N VAL A 242 23.59 0.54 -17.90
CA VAL A 242 22.78 -0.27 -16.96
C VAL A 242 23.13 0.05 -15.50
N ARG A 243 24.42 0.14 -15.17
CA ARG A 243 24.92 0.47 -13.83
C ARG A 243 24.59 1.90 -13.38
N SER A 244 24.53 2.86 -14.32
CA SER A 244 24.28 4.29 -14.05
C SER A 244 22.86 4.70 -14.39
N ASP A 245 22.59 5.00 -15.66
CA ASP A 245 21.42 5.75 -16.10
C ASP A 245 20.13 4.96 -15.92
N LEU A 246 20.15 3.67 -16.28
CA LEU A 246 19.01 2.79 -16.06
C LEU A 246 18.75 2.58 -14.57
N SER A 247 19.80 2.30 -13.79
CA SER A 247 19.69 2.14 -12.33
C SER A 247 19.09 3.38 -11.66
N CYS A 248 19.60 4.57 -11.98
CA CYS A 248 19.11 5.85 -11.47
C CYS A 248 17.64 6.09 -11.86
N HIS A 249 17.28 5.81 -13.12
CA HIS A 249 15.89 5.92 -13.59
C HIS A 249 14.95 4.95 -12.86
N VAL A 250 15.38 3.71 -12.65
CA VAL A 250 14.60 2.70 -11.93
C VAL A 250 14.46 3.07 -10.46
N GLU A 251 15.51 3.53 -9.78
CA GLU A 251 15.44 4.01 -8.40
C GLU A 251 14.47 5.19 -8.25
N LYS A 252 14.50 6.15 -9.18
CA LYS A 252 13.58 7.30 -9.19
C LYS A 252 12.13 6.86 -9.35
N ASN A 253 11.86 5.86 -10.18
CA ASN A 253 10.50 5.40 -10.46
C ASN A 253 10.01 4.43 -9.38
N VAL A 254 10.72 3.35 -9.11
CA VAL A 254 10.33 2.33 -8.13
C VAL A 254 10.37 2.89 -6.70
N GLY A 255 11.26 3.85 -6.45
CA GLY A 255 11.51 4.44 -5.14
C GLY A 255 12.48 3.60 -4.31
N HIS A 256 13.03 4.20 -3.25
CA HIS A 256 13.96 3.54 -2.34
C HIS A 256 13.33 2.33 -1.62
N VAL A 257 14.16 1.39 -1.13
CA VAL A 257 13.73 0.17 -0.41
C VAL A 257 12.79 0.44 0.76
N THR A 258 12.87 1.62 1.39
CA THR A 258 12.00 2.05 2.51
C THR A 258 10.80 2.92 2.10
N LYS A 259 10.64 3.25 0.82
CA LYS A 259 9.58 4.15 0.34
C LYS A 259 8.49 3.37 -0.36
N ILE A 260 7.23 3.69 -0.07
CA ILE A 260 6.04 3.21 -0.80
C ILE A 260 5.36 4.45 -1.38
N ARG A 261 4.89 4.37 -2.63
CA ARG A 261 4.13 5.45 -3.25
C ARG A 261 2.82 5.66 -2.49
N TYR A 262 2.51 6.89 -2.10
CA TYR A 262 1.30 7.24 -1.35
C TYR A 262 0.00 6.69 -1.97
N ARG A 263 -0.13 6.79 -3.30
CA ARG A 263 -1.31 6.25 -4.02
C ARG A 263 -1.51 4.75 -3.81
N LEU A 264 -0.41 3.99 -3.70
CA LEU A 264 -0.48 2.55 -3.45
C LEU A 264 -0.86 2.25 -2.00
N SER A 265 -0.34 3.05 -1.05
CA SER A 265 -0.79 2.97 0.35
C SER A 265 -2.30 3.27 0.47
N LEU A 266 -2.81 4.31 -0.19
CA LEU A 266 -4.25 4.61 -0.23
C LEU A 266 -5.07 3.46 -0.81
N LEU A 267 -4.63 2.90 -1.94
CA LEU A 267 -5.35 1.84 -2.65
C LEU A 267 -5.61 0.62 -1.76
N ILE A 268 -4.70 0.30 -0.85
CA ILE A 268 -4.80 -0.90 -0.03
C ILE A 268 -5.79 -0.73 1.12
N PHE A 269 -6.00 0.50 1.57
CA PHE A 269 -7.02 0.84 2.56
C PHE A 269 -8.37 1.17 1.94
N LEU A 270 -8.58 0.89 0.65
CA LEU A 270 -9.84 1.17 -0.02
C LEU A 270 -11.05 0.48 0.64
N PRO A 271 -10.99 -0.79 1.11
CA PRO A 271 -12.11 -1.38 1.84
C PRO A 271 -12.49 -0.58 3.08
N LEU A 272 -11.48 -0.08 3.80
CA LEU A 272 -11.67 0.71 5.01
C LEU A 272 -12.22 2.10 4.69
N ALA A 273 -11.71 2.74 3.63
CA ALA A 273 -12.22 4.01 3.12
C ALA A 273 -13.68 3.90 2.64
N PHE A 274 -14.09 2.74 2.16
CA PHE A 274 -15.48 2.44 1.83
C PHE A 274 -16.33 2.15 3.07
N SER A 275 -15.75 1.47 4.06
CA SER A 275 -16.40 1.22 5.35
C SER A 275 -16.73 2.50 6.10
N SER A 276 -15.93 3.56 5.94
CA SER A 276 -16.21 4.85 6.57
C SER A 276 -17.55 5.42 6.15
N MET A 277 -17.93 5.30 4.87
CA MET A 277 -19.22 5.79 4.36
C MET A 277 -20.38 5.03 4.99
N ALA A 278 -20.24 3.71 5.14
CA ALA A 278 -21.25 2.90 5.81
C ALA A 278 -21.34 3.19 7.31
N ASN A 279 -20.22 3.53 7.96
CA ASN A 279 -20.19 3.95 9.36
C ASN A 279 -20.85 5.33 9.56
N ILE A 280 -20.48 6.34 8.75
CA ILE A 280 -21.05 7.70 8.80
C ILE A 280 -22.56 7.68 8.53
N LEU A 281 -23.01 6.99 7.47
CA LEU A 281 -24.43 6.90 7.12
C LEU A 281 -25.23 5.93 8.01
N GLY A 282 -24.52 5.08 8.75
CA GLY A 282 -25.06 4.09 9.66
C GLY A 282 -25.13 4.54 11.11
N CYS A 283 -24.62 5.74 11.45
CA CYS A 283 -24.63 6.30 12.80
C CYS A 283 -24.10 5.28 13.84
N ASP A 284 -22.92 4.71 13.55
CA ASP A 284 -22.15 3.82 14.45
C ASP A 284 -22.82 2.53 14.93
N GLY A 285 -23.93 2.12 14.32
CA GLY A 285 -24.61 0.89 14.76
C GLY A 285 -26.02 1.11 15.29
N ILE A 286 -26.35 2.33 15.66
CA ILE A 286 -27.51 2.63 16.51
C ILE A 286 -28.41 3.70 15.87
N GLN A 287 -29.49 4.06 16.56
CA GLN A 287 -30.36 5.13 16.08
C GLN A 287 -29.58 6.44 16.02
N CYS A 288 -29.69 7.17 14.91
CA CYS A 288 -28.85 8.34 14.68
C CYS A 288 -29.00 9.45 15.73
N GLU A 289 -30.20 9.65 16.28
CA GLU A 289 -30.41 10.58 17.39
C GLU A 289 -29.66 10.12 18.65
N LEU A 290 -29.68 8.82 18.94
CA LEU A 290 -28.94 8.25 20.07
C LEU A 290 -27.43 8.35 19.86
N ALA A 291 -26.93 8.06 18.65
CA ALA A 291 -25.51 8.22 18.32
C ALA A 291 -25.04 9.67 18.50
N ALA A 292 -25.82 10.63 18.00
CA ALA A 292 -25.54 12.05 18.20
C ALA A 292 -25.54 12.41 19.69
N HIS A 293 -26.48 11.91 20.47
CA HIS A 293 -26.55 12.18 21.91
C HIS A 293 -25.40 11.54 22.71
N GLU A 294 -25.02 10.30 22.40
CA GLU A 294 -23.95 9.58 23.08
C GLU A 294 -22.58 10.18 22.79
N GLU A 295 -22.32 10.59 21.55
CA GLU A 295 -21.01 11.15 21.16
C GLU A 295 -20.92 12.64 21.41
N LEU A 296 -21.92 13.39 20.96
CA LEU A 296 -21.89 14.84 20.91
C LEU A 296 -22.81 15.51 21.93
N GLY A 297 -23.47 14.76 22.82
CA GLY A 297 -24.31 15.28 23.90
C GLY A 297 -25.77 15.57 23.51
N PRO A 298 -26.62 15.88 24.51
CA PRO A 298 -28.09 15.81 24.39
C PRO A 298 -28.73 16.86 23.47
N VAL A 299 -28.00 17.91 23.07
CA VAL A 299 -28.50 18.91 22.11
C VAL A 299 -28.02 18.66 20.68
N ALA A 300 -27.15 17.68 20.48
CA ALA A 300 -26.57 17.40 19.18
C ALA A 300 -27.56 16.68 18.26
N LYS A 301 -27.52 17.05 16.98
CA LYS A 301 -28.36 16.47 15.94
C LYS A 301 -27.55 15.51 15.06
N PRO A 302 -28.17 14.50 14.43
CA PRO A 302 -27.49 13.56 13.56
C PRO A 302 -26.54 14.17 12.51
N PRO A 303 -26.89 15.26 11.80
CA PRO A 303 -25.97 15.84 10.82
C PRO A 303 -24.66 16.35 11.41
N GLN A 304 -24.64 16.77 12.68
CA GLN A 304 -23.44 17.23 13.38
C GLN A 304 -22.51 16.05 13.69
N GLN A 305 -23.08 14.94 14.15
CA GLN A 305 -22.35 13.70 14.40
C GLN A 305 -21.76 13.12 13.10
N MET A 306 -22.57 13.05 12.05
CA MET A 306 -22.12 12.62 10.72
C MET A 306 -20.99 13.51 10.18
N LEU A 307 -21.05 14.83 10.42
CA LEU A 307 -20.00 15.76 10.01
C LEU A 307 -18.69 15.50 10.79
N ALA A 308 -18.76 15.32 12.11
CA ALA A 308 -17.60 15.00 12.94
C ALA A 308 -16.93 13.68 12.49
N ASN A 309 -17.74 12.64 12.24
CA ASN A 309 -17.25 11.36 11.74
C ASN A 309 -16.67 11.47 10.33
N CYS A 310 -17.27 12.29 9.46
CA CYS A 310 -16.71 12.57 8.13
C CYS A 310 -15.31 13.18 8.21
N PHE A 311 -15.07 14.11 9.14
CA PHE A 311 -13.74 14.68 9.36
C PHE A 311 -12.76 13.65 9.92
N SER A 312 -13.16 12.87 10.92
CA SER A 312 -12.32 11.82 11.52
C SER A 312 -11.87 10.81 10.46
N TRP A 313 -12.82 10.21 9.75
CA TRP A 313 -12.53 9.26 8.68
C TRP A 313 -11.77 9.87 7.51
N GLY A 314 -12.06 11.12 7.12
CA GLY A 314 -11.30 11.79 6.08
C GLY A 314 -9.81 11.89 6.43
N ILE A 315 -9.51 12.33 7.65
CA ILE A 315 -8.12 12.43 8.12
C ILE A 315 -7.51 11.03 8.28
N GLY A 316 -8.27 10.06 8.81
CA GLY A 316 -7.84 8.66 8.92
C GLY A 316 -7.42 8.07 7.57
N VAL A 317 -8.31 8.17 6.57
CA VAL A 317 -8.12 7.64 5.20
C VAL A 317 -6.95 8.31 4.49
N PHE A 318 -6.80 9.63 4.59
CA PHE A 318 -5.79 10.36 3.83
C PHE A 318 -4.46 10.53 4.55
N ALA A 319 -4.40 10.45 5.88
CA ALA A 319 -3.17 10.72 6.63
C ALA A 319 -2.76 9.59 7.59
N VAL A 320 -3.69 8.94 8.29
CA VAL A 320 -3.33 7.90 9.27
C VAL A 320 -3.03 6.57 8.56
N TYR A 321 -3.99 6.00 7.85
CA TYR A 321 -3.85 4.65 7.31
C TYR A 321 -2.71 4.53 6.31
N PRO A 322 -2.54 5.45 5.32
CA PRO A 322 -1.47 5.32 4.34
C PRO A 322 -0.07 5.28 4.98
N SER A 323 0.13 6.04 6.07
CA SER A 323 1.39 6.17 6.79
C SER A 323 1.88 4.85 7.39
N THR A 324 0.97 3.91 7.67
CA THR A 324 1.24 2.61 8.31
C THR A 324 2.30 1.80 7.57
N TYR A 325 2.20 1.68 6.24
CA TYR A 325 3.13 0.84 5.47
C TYR A 325 4.55 1.41 5.35
N PRO A 326 4.76 2.73 5.12
CA PRO A 326 6.07 3.35 5.28
C PRO A 326 6.67 3.14 6.67
N VAL A 327 5.90 3.30 7.76
CA VAL A 327 6.37 3.02 9.13
C VAL A 327 6.81 1.57 9.26
N MET A 328 5.96 0.64 8.85
CA MET A 328 6.21 -0.81 8.87
C MET A 328 7.52 -1.16 8.15
N LEU A 329 7.70 -0.61 6.94
CA LEU A 329 8.87 -0.89 6.11
C LEU A 329 10.16 -0.28 6.69
N LYS A 330 10.10 0.95 7.24
CA LYS A 330 11.23 1.57 7.94
C LYS A 330 11.64 0.75 9.17
N LEU A 331 10.68 0.27 9.95
CA LEU A 331 10.94 -0.59 11.11
C LEU A 331 11.54 -1.94 10.70
N MET A 332 10.98 -2.61 9.69
CA MET A 332 11.52 -3.89 9.18
C MET A 332 12.96 -3.77 8.68
N VAL A 333 13.29 -2.70 7.96
CA VAL A 333 14.68 -2.43 7.52
C VAL A 333 15.59 -2.12 8.70
N ALA A 334 15.10 -1.41 9.73
CA ALA A 334 15.87 -1.18 10.96
C ALA A 334 16.16 -2.49 11.71
N CYS A 335 15.20 -3.43 11.75
CA CYS A 335 15.41 -4.76 12.32
C CYS A 335 16.53 -5.53 11.60
N GLU A 336 16.60 -5.48 10.27
CA GLU A 336 17.68 -6.14 9.51
C GLU A 336 19.06 -5.55 9.76
N ARG A 337 19.15 -4.22 9.94
CA ARG A 337 20.42 -3.55 10.28
C ARG A 337 20.93 -3.96 11.67
N ARG A 338 20.01 -4.23 12.60
CA ARG A 338 20.34 -4.62 14.00
C ARG A 338 20.49 -6.12 14.20
N ALA A 339 19.84 -6.94 13.38
CA ALA A 339 19.94 -8.37 13.48
C ALA A 339 21.36 -8.82 13.12
N ALA A 340 22.06 -9.43 14.08
CA ALA A 340 23.36 -10.03 13.83
C ALA A 340 23.26 -11.07 12.70
N LYS A 341 24.19 -11.00 11.75
CA LYS A 341 24.30 -11.98 10.65
C LYS A 341 24.34 -13.39 11.25
N GLY A 342 23.46 -14.28 10.80
CA GLY A 342 23.50 -15.72 11.16
C GLY A 342 22.33 -16.29 11.96
N ARG A 343 21.27 -15.53 12.30
CA ARG A 343 20.05 -16.09 12.95
C ARG A 343 18.76 -15.67 12.24
N PRO A 344 18.31 -16.39 11.19
CA PRO A 344 17.17 -15.98 10.36
C PRO A 344 15.83 -15.92 11.13
N TRP A 345 15.65 -16.79 12.13
CA TRP A 345 14.43 -16.79 12.96
C TRP A 345 14.33 -15.53 13.83
N ARG A 346 15.44 -15.03 14.38
CA ARG A 346 15.45 -13.79 15.18
C ARG A 346 15.01 -12.62 14.33
N LEU A 347 15.52 -12.54 13.09
CA LEU A 347 15.12 -11.51 12.16
C LEU A 347 13.62 -11.59 11.84
N ALA A 348 13.10 -12.78 11.56
CA ALA A 348 11.67 -12.98 11.31
C ALA A 348 10.81 -12.51 12.50
N CYS A 349 11.16 -12.90 13.73
CA CYS A 349 10.46 -12.45 14.94
C CYS A 349 10.50 -10.92 15.08
N LEU A 350 11.67 -10.29 14.90
CA LEU A 350 11.79 -8.84 14.97
C LEU A 350 10.96 -8.13 13.89
N GLN A 351 10.92 -8.67 12.67
CA GLN A 351 10.10 -8.13 11.59
C GLN A 351 8.60 -8.28 11.87
N VAL A 352 8.16 -9.41 12.44
CA VAL A 352 6.77 -9.59 12.88
C VAL A 352 6.41 -8.58 13.97
N LEU A 353 7.29 -8.36 14.96
CA LEU A 353 7.09 -7.34 15.99
C LEU A 353 7.05 -5.92 15.40
N ALA A 354 7.85 -5.63 14.38
CA ALA A 354 7.81 -4.35 13.66
C ALA A 354 6.47 -4.13 12.94
N ILE A 355 5.89 -5.17 12.35
CA ILE A 355 4.56 -5.12 11.73
C ILE A 355 3.48 -4.88 12.77
N LEU A 356 3.52 -5.62 13.88
CA LEU A 356 2.60 -5.41 15.01
C LEU A 356 2.70 -3.99 15.57
N ALA A 357 3.91 -3.47 15.74
CA ALA A 357 4.13 -2.10 16.21
C ALA A 357 3.57 -1.06 15.22
N ALA A 358 3.68 -1.29 13.92
CA ALA A 358 3.10 -0.40 12.91
C ALA A 358 1.57 -0.42 12.92
N TYR A 359 0.93 -1.57 13.11
CA TYR A 359 -0.53 -1.64 13.30
C TYR A 359 -0.99 -1.04 14.61
N ALA A 360 -0.23 -1.22 15.70
CA ALA A 360 -0.50 -0.56 16.97
C ALA A 360 -0.38 0.96 16.82
N TYR A 361 0.62 1.45 16.09
CA TYR A 361 0.75 2.86 15.72
C TYR A 361 -0.46 3.37 14.94
N MET A 362 -0.95 2.63 13.95
CA MET A 362 -2.15 3.00 13.18
C MET A 362 -3.38 3.12 14.09
N GLY A 363 -3.66 2.09 14.89
CA GLY A 363 -4.80 2.09 15.81
C GLY A 363 -4.70 3.19 16.87
N PHE A 364 -3.51 3.37 17.47
CA PHE A 364 -3.26 4.44 18.44
C PHE A 364 -3.50 5.83 17.82
N THR A 365 -2.93 6.09 16.64
CA THR A 365 -3.05 7.38 15.97
C THR A 365 -4.50 7.69 15.61
N GLU A 366 -5.24 6.69 15.11
CA GLU A 366 -6.65 6.83 14.80
C GLU A 366 -7.52 7.04 16.05
N GLY A 367 -7.25 6.29 17.12
CA GLY A 367 -7.96 6.43 18.38
C GLY A 367 -7.74 7.80 19.03
N VAL A 368 -6.51 8.33 18.98
CA VAL A 368 -6.20 9.71 19.43
C VAL A 368 -6.93 10.74 18.55
N LEU A 369 -6.90 10.58 17.23
CA LEU A 369 -7.58 11.48 16.29
C LEU A 369 -9.09 11.53 16.58
N ALA A 370 -9.74 10.37 16.64
CA ALA A 370 -11.16 10.25 16.90
C ALA A 370 -11.52 10.82 18.28
N GLY A 371 -10.73 10.51 19.31
CA GLY A 371 -10.92 11.05 20.66
C GLY A 371 -10.78 12.57 20.73
N LEU A 372 -9.76 13.16 20.10
CA LEU A 372 -9.58 14.61 20.04
C LEU A 372 -10.69 15.31 19.26
N LEU A 373 -11.13 14.73 18.14
CA LEU A 373 -12.24 15.26 17.36
C LEU A 373 -13.55 15.20 18.13
N ASN A 374 -13.85 14.07 18.77
CA ASN A 374 -15.07 13.87 19.54
C ASN A 374 -15.10 14.81 20.77
N SER A 375 -14.01 14.88 21.54
CA SER A 375 -13.91 15.82 22.67
C SER A 375 -14.03 17.29 22.26
N THR A 376 -13.40 17.70 21.15
CA THR A 376 -13.53 19.06 20.59
C THR A 376 -14.99 19.33 20.20
N SER A 377 -15.57 18.40 19.46
CA SER A 377 -16.93 18.43 18.95
C SER A 377 -17.96 18.58 20.07
N TYR A 378 -17.96 17.64 21.02
CA TYR A 378 -18.86 17.64 22.18
C TYR A 378 -18.89 19.00 22.88
N ARG A 379 -17.73 19.65 23.04
CA ARG A 379 -17.63 20.95 23.73
C ARG A 379 -18.13 22.12 22.89
N LEU A 380 -17.87 22.11 21.59
CA LEU A 380 -18.38 23.13 20.69
C LEU A 380 -19.91 23.14 20.66
N TRP A 381 -20.55 21.98 20.84
CA TRP A 381 -22.00 21.85 20.80
C TRP A 381 -22.72 21.97 22.16
N ASN A 382 -22.09 21.59 23.28
CA ASN A 382 -22.75 21.62 24.60
C ASN A 382 -22.22 22.67 25.58
N SER A 383 -21.05 23.26 25.35
CA SER A 383 -20.36 24.06 26.38
C SER A 383 -20.02 25.47 25.92
N SER A 384 -19.69 26.34 26.88
CA SER A 384 -19.18 27.68 26.57
C SER A 384 -17.85 27.61 25.83
N ALA A 385 -17.61 28.59 24.95
CA ALA A 385 -16.41 28.66 24.11
C ALA A 385 -15.09 28.57 24.89
N SER A 386 -15.05 28.94 26.17
CA SER A 386 -13.82 28.85 26.97
C SER A 386 -13.35 27.42 27.24
N THR A 387 -14.26 26.45 27.28
CA THR A 387 -13.91 25.05 27.58
C THR A 387 -13.44 24.26 26.36
N SER A 388 -13.76 24.70 25.14
CA SER A 388 -13.37 24.03 23.89
C SER A 388 -11.95 24.40 23.44
N VAL A 389 -11.43 25.57 23.84
CA VAL A 389 -10.12 26.08 23.40
C VAL A 389 -8.97 25.07 23.58
N PRO A 390 -8.79 24.41 24.75
CA PRO A 390 -7.68 23.47 24.92
C PRO A 390 -7.74 22.28 23.95
N TRP A 391 -8.94 21.78 23.67
CA TRP A 391 -9.16 20.65 22.76
C TRP A 391 -8.93 21.04 21.30
N CYS A 392 -9.38 22.23 20.89
CA CYS A 392 -9.06 22.79 19.57
C CYS A 392 -7.55 22.93 19.37
N ILE A 393 -6.82 23.42 20.39
CA ILE A 393 -5.35 23.56 20.34
C ILE A 393 -4.70 22.18 20.22
N ALA A 394 -5.09 21.22 21.07
CA ALA A 394 -4.55 19.87 21.05
C ALA A 394 -4.78 19.16 19.71
N LEU A 395 -5.99 19.24 19.15
CA LEU A 395 -6.33 18.73 17.83
C LEU A 395 -5.47 19.39 16.75
N THR A 396 -5.34 20.72 16.77
CA THR A 396 -4.53 21.45 15.79
C THR A 396 -3.07 21.01 15.83
N ILE A 397 -2.47 20.92 17.03
CA ILE A 397 -1.10 20.42 17.20
C ILE A 397 -0.97 19.00 16.66
N PHE A 398 -1.91 18.11 16.99
CA PHE A 398 -1.91 16.74 16.51
C PHE A 398 -1.96 16.67 14.97
N LEU A 399 -2.82 17.46 14.32
CA LEU A 399 -2.93 17.50 12.85
C LEU A 399 -1.66 18.05 12.19
N LEU A 400 -1.02 19.07 12.78
CA LEU A 400 0.25 19.60 12.29
C LEU A 400 1.37 18.56 12.39
N LEU A 401 1.46 17.83 13.50
CA LEU A 401 2.42 16.76 13.70
C LEU A 401 2.18 15.60 12.73
N LEU A 402 0.92 15.19 12.55
CA LEU A 402 0.53 14.14 11.61
C LEU A 402 0.84 14.52 10.15
N GLY A 403 0.59 15.78 9.77
CA GLY A 403 0.93 16.32 8.45
C GLY A 403 2.45 16.32 8.21
N LYS A 404 3.23 16.83 9.17
CA LYS A 404 4.70 16.81 9.12
C LYS A 404 5.25 15.38 9.04
N TRP A 405 4.65 14.45 9.78
CA TRP A 405 5.02 13.05 9.77
C TRP A 405 4.76 12.41 8.41
N ASN A 406 3.59 12.62 7.82
CA ASN A 406 3.27 12.13 6.48
C ASN A 406 4.21 12.70 5.42
N TRP A 407 4.52 13.99 5.49
CA TRP A 407 5.49 14.62 4.60
C TRP A 407 6.86 13.92 4.69
N TYR A 408 7.37 13.67 5.90
CA TYR A 408 8.62 12.92 6.12
C TYR A 408 8.59 11.45 5.64
N LEU A 409 7.42 10.82 5.64
CA LEU A 409 7.30 9.44 5.17
C LEU A 409 7.34 9.33 3.64
N TYR A 410 6.81 10.33 2.94
CA TYR A 410 6.60 10.26 1.49
C TYR A 410 7.55 11.13 0.67
N HIS A 411 8.25 12.09 1.26
CA HIS A 411 9.24 12.94 0.59
C HIS A 411 10.61 12.69 1.26
#